data_AF-A0A811QIM7-F1
#
_entry.id   AF-A0A811QIM7-F1
#
_cell.length_a   1.000
_cell.length_b   1.000
_cell.length_c   1.000
_cell.angle_alpha   90.00
_cell.angle_beta   90.00
_cell.angle_gamma   90.00
#
_symmetry.space_group_name_H-M   'P 1'
#
loop_
_entity.id
_entity.type
_entity.pdbx_description
1 polymer ?
#
loop_
_entity_poly.entity_id
_entity_poly.type
_entity_poly.pdbx_seq_one_letter_code
_entity_poly.pdbx_strand_id
1 'polypeptide(L)'
;MCLYSRIGSVQEKHASSLKEKEPKEKEPNEKEHASAYVDLFLGKLKAKFDINTEDNTVKKGCIEMMQSATQMENKLSTTTEGEELKSAAQVVADVLAENTKKNQFLQNVGYQNARRISNEQSAELEAEKKTNGELRVQVVDLSNKVQESEQARIIDREEMKMSQSEMEAKLNLLLSQIRPS
;
A
#
# COMPACT_ATOMS: atom_id res chain seq x y z
N MET A 1 38.96 -97.97 -6.68
CA MET A 1 38.81 -98.47 -5.30
C MET A 1 38.54 -97.28 -4.39
N CYS A 2 37.50 -97.40 -3.55
CA CYS A 2 37.12 -96.58 -2.38
C CYS A 2 36.87 -95.08 -2.66
N LEU A 3 35.63 -94.59 -2.87
CA LEU A 3 34.47 -94.50 -1.95
C LEU A 3 34.86 -94.09 -0.52
N TYR A 4 34.56 -92.83 -0.15
CA TYR A 4 33.83 -92.51 1.08
C TYR A 4 33.13 -91.15 0.93
N SER A 5 31.82 -91.21 0.77
CA SER A 5 30.89 -90.14 1.11
C SER A 5 30.79 -90.04 2.64
N ARG A 6 30.72 -88.83 3.19
CA ARG A 6 29.97 -88.58 4.42
C ARG A 6 29.18 -87.29 4.33
N ILE A 7 27.87 -87.49 4.30
CA ILE A 7 26.79 -86.51 4.29
C ILE A 7 26.59 -86.03 5.73
N GLY A 8 26.30 -84.74 5.91
CA GLY A 8 25.95 -84.15 7.20
C GLY A 8 25.47 -82.69 7.09
N SER A 9 24.17 -82.54 6.83
CA SER A 9 23.23 -81.46 7.17
C SER A 9 23.48 -79.98 6.85
N VAL A 10 22.55 -79.50 6.03
CA VAL A 10 21.99 -78.15 5.85
C VAL A 10 21.73 -77.39 7.17
N GLN A 11 22.12 -76.11 7.20
CA GLN A 11 21.37 -74.95 7.73
C GLN A 11 22.02 -73.69 7.09
N GLU A 12 21.49 -73.23 5.96
CA GLU A 12 20.58 -72.09 5.82
C GLU A 12 21.16 -70.72 6.24
N LYS A 13 21.49 -69.93 5.21
CA LYS A 13 21.46 -68.45 5.08
C LYS A 13 22.33 -67.64 6.06
N HIS A 14 23.26 -66.88 5.49
CA HIS A 14 23.13 -65.41 5.40
C HIS A 14 24.15 -64.88 4.40
N ALA A 15 23.65 -64.23 3.35
CA ALA A 15 24.44 -63.45 2.41
C ALA A 15 25.02 -62.22 3.12
N SER A 16 26.29 -61.90 2.90
CA SER A 16 26.84 -60.56 3.11
C SER A 16 28.02 -60.37 2.16
N SER A 17 27.70 -59.75 1.04
CA SER A 17 28.59 -59.36 -0.05
C SER A 17 29.57 -58.28 0.39
N LEU A 18 30.71 -58.26 -0.29
CA LEU A 18 31.82 -57.33 -0.18
C LEU A 18 31.37 -55.87 -0.06
N LYS A 19 31.90 -55.19 0.96
CA LYS A 19 31.75 -53.75 1.15
C LYS A 19 32.76 -53.05 0.23
N GLU A 20 32.35 -52.76 -1.00
CA GLU A 20 32.99 -51.74 -1.83
C GLU A 20 32.96 -50.42 -1.06
N LYS A 21 34.13 -49.78 -0.92
CA LYS A 21 34.22 -48.41 -0.44
C LYS A 21 33.77 -47.50 -1.58
N GLU A 22 32.53 -47.04 -1.52
CA GLU A 22 32.07 -45.92 -2.32
C GLU A 22 32.96 -44.68 -2.07
N PRO A 23 33.23 -43.87 -3.12
CA PRO A 23 33.81 -42.56 -2.94
C PRO A 23 32.78 -41.70 -2.21
N LYS A 24 33.23 -40.99 -1.16
CA LYS A 24 32.40 -39.97 -0.52
C LYS A 24 32.06 -38.89 -1.55
N GLU A 25 30.87 -38.99 -2.13
CA GLU A 25 30.21 -37.93 -2.85
C GLU A 25 30.05 -36.76 -1.86
N LYS A 26 30.84 -35.71 -2.08
CA LYS A 26 30.61 -34.43 -1.41
C LYS A 26 29.26 -33.96 -1.94
N GLU A 27 28.26 -33.90 -1.05
CA GLU A 27 27.01 -33.18 -1.31
C GLU A 27 27.34 -31.83 -1.97
N PRO A 28 26.68 -31.46 -3.08
CA PRO A 28 26.84 -30.12 -3.64
C PRO A 28 26.28 -29.16 -2.59
N ASN A 29 27.15 -28.32 -2.05
CA ASN A 29 26.79 -27.24 -1.14
C ASN A 29 25.68 -26.40 -1.81
N GLU A 30 24.47 -26.42 -1.25
CA GLU A 30 23.27 -25.74 -1.77
C GLU A 30 23.50 -24.24 -2.05
N LYS A 31 24.56 -23.65 -1.48
CA LYS A 31 24.97 -22.25 -1.69
C LYS A 31 25.62 -22.00 -3.06
N GLU A 32 26.19 -23.02 -3.71
CA GLU A 32 26.96 -22.87 -4.95
C GLU A 32 26.05 -22.86 -6.19
N HIS A 33 25.00 -23.69 -6.19
CA HIS A 33 24.01 -23.75 -7.27
C HIS A 33 23.17 -22.47 -7.41
N ALA A 34 22.83 -21.83 -6.29
CA ALA A 34 22.09 -20.57 -6.29
C ALA A 34 22.92 -19.42 -6.92
N SER A 35 24.24 -19.41 -6.69
CA SER A 35 25.14 -18.40 -7.29
C SER A 35 25.26 -18.59 -8.80
N ALA A 36 25.46 -19.82 -9.27
CA ALA A 36 25.64 -20.10 -10.70
C ALA A 36 24.43 -19.68 -11.55
N TYR A 37 23.21 -19.84 -11.02
CA TYR A 37 21.98 -19.42 -11.71
C TYR A 37 21.85 -17.89 -11.78
N VAL A 38 22.23 -17.19 -10.72
CA VAL A 38 22.28 -15.73 -10.66
C VAL A 38 23.34 -15.21 -11.65
N ASP A 39 24.53 -15.78 -11.65
CA ASP A 39 25.62 -15.40 -12.56
C ASP A 39 25.23 -15.60 -14.04
N LEU A 40 24.53 -16.69 -14.36
CA LEU A 40 24.00 -16.95 -15.70
C LEU A 40 22.99 -15.87 -16.14
N PHE A 41 22.11 -15.46 -15.24
CA PHE A 41 21.10 -14.43 -15.51
C PHE A 41 21.76 -13.05 -15.71
N LEU A 42 22.67 -12.67 -14.83
CA LEU A 42 23.46 -11.44 -14.94
C LEU A 42 24.28 -11.41 -16.24
N GLY A 43 24.88 -12.53 -16.63
CA GLY A 43 25.60 -12.66 -17.90
C GLY A 43 24.71 -12.39 -19.13
N LYS A 44 23.48 -12.91 -19.13
CA LYS A 44 22.51 -12.65 -20.22
C LYS A 44 22.05 -11.19 -20.25
N LEU A 45 21.87 -10.56 -19.09
CA LEU A 45 21.49 -9.14 -19.02
C LEU A 45 22.62 -8.25 -19.53
N LYS A 46 23.87 -8.49 -19.09
CA LYS A 46 25.05 -7.77 -19.57
C LYS A 46 25.22 -7.84 -21.09
N ALA A 47 24.84 -8.96 -21.71
CA ALA A 47 24.91 -9.13 -23.16
C ALA A 47 23.84 -8.36 -23.94
N LYS A 48 22.74 -7.95 -23.29
CA LYS A 48 21.62 -7.25 -23.93
C LYS A 48 21.50 -5.78 -23.53
N PHE A 49 22.06 -5.42 -22.38
CA PHE A 49 21.94 -4.10 -21.78
C PHE A 49 23.31 -3.66 -21.25
N ASP A 50 23.64 -2.40 -21.45
CA ASP A 50 24.86 -1.78 -20.93
C ASP A 50 24.68 -1.49 -19.42
N ILE A 51 24.80 -2.54 -18.60
CA ILE A 51 24.58 -2.51 -17.16
C ILE A 51 25.84 -3.01 -16.45
N ASN A 52 26.27 -2.30 -15.41
CA ASN A 52 27.35 -2.76 -14.54
C ASN A 52 26.87 -3.89 -13.62
N THR A 53 27.03 -5.14 -14.05
CA THR A 53 26.66 -6.32 -13.27
C THR A 53 27.57 -6.60 -12.07
N GLU A 54 28.67 -5.86 -11.92
CA GLU A 54 29.55 -5.95 -10.74
C GLU A 54 29.05 -5.05 -9.59
N ASP A 55 28.20 -4.07 -9.90
CA ASP A 55 27.58 -3.20 -8.91
C ASP A 55 26.67 -4.01 -7.95
N ASN A 56 26.88 -3.82 -6.65
CA ASN A 56 26.13 -4.55 -5.62
C ASN A 56 24.63 -4.22 -5.61
N THR A 57 24.25 -3.01 -6.01
CA THR A 57 22.84 -2.60 -6.13
C THR A 57 22.17 -3.33 -7.28
N VAL A 58 22.86 -3.45 -8.42
CA VAL A 58 22.37 -4.21 -9.58
C VAL A 58 22.23 -5.69 -9.23
N LYS A 59 23.25 -6.29 -8.61
CA LYS A 59 23.20 -7.70 -8.15
C LYS A 59 22.02 -7.94 -7.21
N LYS A 60 21.86 -7.07 -6.21
CA LYS A 60 20.76 -7.18 -5.23
C LYS A 60 19.40 -7.07 -5.93
N GLY A 61 19.22 -6.10 -6.83
CA GLY A 61 17.98 -5.93 -7.59
C GLY A 61 17.66 -7.14 -8.49
N CYS A 62 18.67 -7.75 -9.13
CA CYS A 62 18.47 -8.97 -9.90
C CYS A 62 18.03 -10.15 -9.04
N ILE A 63 18.64 -10.32 -7.86
CA ILE A 63 18.28 -11.38 -6.91
C ILE A 63 16.84 -11.19 -6.42
N GLU A 64 16.46 -9.97 -6.02
CA GLU A 64 15.10 -9.65 -5.58
C GLU A 64 14.06 -9.90 -6.68
N MET A 65 14.38 -9.54 -7.93
CA MET A 65 13.52 -9.79 -9.09
C MET A 65 13.31 -11.30 -9.32
N MET A 66 14.38 -12.09 -9.26
CA MET A 66 14.31 -13.54 -9.44
C MET A 66 13.54 -14.21 -8.31
N GLN A 67 13.77 -13.81 -7.05
CA GLN A 67 13.01 -14.30 -5.90
C GLN A 67 11.51 -13.99 -6.02
N SER A 68 11.17 -12.78 -6.48
CA SER A 68 9.78 -12.39 -6.73
C SER A 68 9.14 -13.25 -7.81
N ALA A 69 9.87 -13.54 -8.90
CA ALA A 69 9.40 -14.41 -9.98
C ALA A 69 9.11 -15.84 -9.47
N THR A 70 10.04 -16.43 -8.71
CA THR A 70 9.86 -17.76 -8.11
C THR A 70 8.70 -17.79 -7.11
N GLN A 71 8.51 -16.73 -6.32
CA GLN A 71 7.35 -16.63 -5.42
C GLN A 71 6.03 -16.59 -6.19
N MET A 72 5.96 -15.90 -7.32
CA MET A 72 4.76 -15.89 -8.18
C MET A 72 4.49 -17.26 -8.78
N GLU A 73 5.52 -17.93 -9.29
CA GLU A 73 5.42 -19.28 -9.88
C GLU A 73 4.91 -20.30 -8.86
N ASN A 74 5.48 -20.31 -7.65
CA ASN A 74 5.05 -21.22 -6.58
C ASN A 74 3.60 -20.97 -6.15
N LYS A 75 3.18 -19.70 -6.04
CA LYS A 75 1.79 -19.34 -5.70
C LYS A 75 0.80 -19.77 -6.78
N LEU A 76 1.21 -19.79 -8.05
CA LEU A 76 0.39 -20.31 -9.16
C LEU A 76 0.30 -21.85 -9.13
N SER A 77 1.40 -22.54 -8.77
CA SER A 77 1.45 -24.00 -8.72
C SER A 77 0.71 -24.65 -7.55
N THR A 78 0.50 -23.96 -6.42
CA THR A 78 -0.16 -24.55 -5.23
C THR A 78 -1.69 -24.41 -5.21
N THR A 79 -2.32 -24.11 -6.35
CA THR A 79 -3.78 -23.93 -6.40
C THR A 79 -4.46 -25.31 -6.49
N THR A 80 -4.74 -25.90 -5.33
CA THR A 80 -5.57 -27.10 -5.18
C THR A 80 -6.91 -26.89 -5.89
N GLU A 81 -7.31 -27.88 -6.68
CA GLU A 81 -8.53 -27.93 -7.50
C GLU A 81 -9.76 -27.50 -6.69
N GLY A 82 -10.26 -26.27 -6.85
CA GLY A 82 -11.53 -25.87 -6.24
C GLY A 82 -11.77 -24.38 -5.99
N GLU A 83 -10.74 -23.54 -5.93
CA GLU A 83 -10.92 -22.08 -5.84
C GLU A 83 -10.55 -21.40 -7.16
N GLU A 84 -11.38 -20.45 -7.58
CA GLU A 84 -11.25 -19.62 -8.77
C GLU A 84 -9.78 -19.23 -9.02
N LEU A 85 -9.24 -19.62 -10.18
CA LEU A 85 -7.85 -19.37 -10.57
C LEU A 85 -7.54 -17.89 -10.35
N LYS A 86 -6.77 -17.59 -9.30
CA LYS A 86 -6.31 -16.22 -9.05
C LYS A 86 -5.51 -15.81 -10.27
N SER A 87 -6.08 -14.88 -11.04
CA SER A 87 -5.46 -14.36 -12.26
C SER A 87 -4.02 -13.93 -11.99
N ALA A 88 -3.14 -14.07 -12.98
CA ALA A 88 -1.75 -13.61 -12.89
C ALA A 88 -1.67 -12.14 -12.43
N ALA A 89 -2.65 -11.32 -12.80
CA ALA A 89 -2.78 -9.94 -12.34
C ALA A 89 -2.96 -9.82 -10.81
N GLN A 90 -3.74 -10.72 -10.20
CA GLN A 90 -3.95 -10.75 -8.76
C GLN A 90 -2.67 -11.15 -8.01
N VAL A 91 -1.94 -12.14 -8.52
CA VAL A 91 -0.69 -12.61 -7.89
C VAL A 91 0.40 -11.55 -7.94
N VAL A 92 0.54 -10.85 -9.09
CA VAL A 92 1.46 -9.72 -9.24
C VAL A 92 1.07 -8.59 -8.28
N ALA A 93 -0.22 -8.28 -8.16
CA ALA A 93 -0.69 -7.26 -7.22
C ALA A 93 -0.37 -7.61 -5.76
N ASP A 94 -0.61 -8.85 -5.34
CA ASP A 94 -0.36 -9.29 -3.96
C ASP A 94 1.14 -9.19 -3.61
N VAL A 95 2.04 -9.62 -4.50
CA VAL A 95 3.50 -9.54 -4.29
C VAL A 95 3.99 -8.09 -4.25
N LEU A 96 3.50 -7.24 -5.15
CA LEU A 96 3.86 -5.82 -5.13
C LEU A 96 3.33 -5.14 -3.87
N ALA A 97 2.13 -5.46 -3.42
CA ALA A 97 1.54 -4.87 -2.24
C ALA A 97 2.24 -5.31 -0.94
N GLU A 98 2.81 -6.51 -0.89
CA GLU A 98 3.63 -7.01 0.22
C GLU A 98 5.00 -6.29 0.30
N ASN A 99 5.63 -6.03 -0.86
CA ASN A 99 6.96 -5.42 -0.95
C ASN A 99 6.94 -3.88 -0.91
N THR A 100 5.86 -3.26 -1.37
CA THR A 100 5.72 -1.79 -1.46
C THR A 100 4.49 -1.33 -0.68
N LYS A 101 4.63 -1.28 0.66
CA LYS A 101 3.57 -0.94 1.64
C LYS A 101 2.80 0.38 1.36
N LYS A 102 3.22 1.20 0.39
CA LYS A 102 2.60 2.48 0.00
C LYS A 102 2.67 2.76 -1.51
N ASN A 103 2.51 1.77 -2.38
CA ASN A 103 2.57 2.02 -3.82
C ASN A 103 1.32 2.79 -4.31
N GLN A 104 1.51 4.05 -4.70
CA GLN A 104 0.44 4.91 -5.23
C GLN A 104 -0.10 4.39 -6.56
N PHE A 105 0.72 3.72 -7.38
CA PHE A 105 0.28 3.17 -8.65
C PHE A 105 -0.78 2.09 -8.44
N LEU A 106 -0.56 1.13 -7.53
CA LEU A 106 -1.53 0.08 -7.20
C LEU A 106 -2.85 0.64 -6.67
N GLN A 107 -2.78 1.73 -5.89
CA GLN A 107 -3.95 2.45 -5.40
C GLN A 107 -4.74 3.10 -6.54
N ASN A 108 -4.04 3.72 -7.48
CA ASN A 108 -4.64 4.41 -8.62
C ASN A 108 -5.27 3.45 -9.64
N VAL A 109 -4.79 2.21 -9.73
CA VAL A 109 -5.35 1.17 -10.62
C VAL A 109 -6.41 0.29 -9.92
N GLY A 110 -6.81 0.62 -8.69
CA GLY A 110 -7.91 -0.05 -7.98
C GLY A 110 -7.53 -1.34 -7.24
N TYR A 111 -6.23 -1.68 -7.17
CA TYR A 111 -5.72 -2.85 -6.45
C TYR A 111 -5.21 -2.44 -5.07
N GLN A 112 -6.13 -2.14 -4.18
CA GLN A 112 -5.83 -1.85 -2.78
C GLN A 112 -6.11 -3.11 -1.98
N ASN A 113 -5.11 -3.62 -1.23
CA ASN A 113 -5.27 -4.77 -0.34
C ASN A 113 -6.52 -4.58 0.53
N ALA A 114 -7.61 -5.27 0.17
CA ALA A 114 -8.95 -5.05 0.70
C ALA A 114 -9.06 -5.19 2.22
N ARG A 115 -8.00 -5.69 2.89
CA ARG A 115 -7.97 -6.00 4.31
C ARG A 115 -7.31 -4.96 5.22
N ARG A 116 -6.51 -3.99 4.71
CA ARG A 116 -5.89 -2.94 5.58
C ARG A 116 -6.52 -1.55 5.45
N ILE A 117 -7.08 -1.24 4.30
CA ILE A 117 -7.66 0.08 3.96
C ILE A 117 -8.90 0.38 4.83
N SER A 118 -9.64 -0.65 5.25
CA SER A 118 -10.99 -0.53 5.82
C SER A 118 -11.09 0.14 7.21
N ASN A 119 -10.12 0.00 8.11
CA ASN A 119 -10.35 0.33 9.53
C ASN A 119 -9.73 1.65 9.97
N GLU A 120 -8.52 1.96 9.49
CA GLU A 120 -7.84 3.22 9.84
C GLU A 120 -8.36 4.38 8.99
N GLN A 121 -8.61 4.16 7.69
CA GLN A 121 -9.18 5.19 6.83
C GLN A 121 -10.66 5.45 7.11
N SER A 122 -11.43 4.47 7.60
CA SER A 122 -12.83 4.72 7.99
C SER A 122 -12.92 5.55 9.26
N ALA A 123 -12.07 5.29 10.26
CA ALA A 123 -12.03 6.10 11.47
C ALA A 123 -11.59 7.55 11.20
N GLU A 124 -10.57 7.73 10.35
CA GLU A 124 -10.08 9.06 9.96
C GLU A 124 -11.11 9.82 9.10
N LEU A 125 -11.77 9.13 8.15
CA LEU A 125 -12.82 9.70 7.31
C LEU A 125 -14.08 10.08 8.12
N GLU A 126 -14.49 9.29 9.11
CA GLU A 126 -15.63 9.62 9.97
C GLU A 126 -15.32 10.77 10.92
N ALA A 127 -14.09 10.87 11.44
CA ALA A 127 -13.65 12.04 12.18
C ALA A 127 -13.62 13.31 11.30
N GLU A 128 -13.18 13.20 10.05
CA GLU A 128 -13.17 14.29 9.08
C GLU A 128 -14.59 14.71 8.66
N LYS A 129 -15.52 13.76 8.45
CA LYS A 129 -16.93 14.08 8.20
C LYS A 129 -17.58 14.81 9.37
N LYS A 130 -17.26 14.42 10.60
CA LYS A 130 -17.76 15.07 11.80
C LYS A 130 -17.27 16.53 11.88
N THR A 131 -15.97 16.78 11.69
CA THR A 131 -15.42 18.14 11.71
C THR A 131 -15.93 18.98 10.53
N ASN A 132 -16.10 18.38 9.35
CA ASN A 132 -16.71 19.06 8.20
C ASN A 132 -18.16 19.48 8.47
N GLY A 133 -18.94 18.63 9.15
CA GLY A 133 -20.28 18.95 9.60
C GLY A 133 -20.29 20.13 10.57
N GLU A 134 -19.41 20.12 11.57
CA GLU A 134 -19.25 21.22 12.55
C GLU A 134 -18.83 22.53 11.86
N LEU A 135 -17.92 22.48 10.88
CA LEU A 135 -17.52 23.66 10.11
C LEU A 135 -18.67 24.24 9.28
N ARG A 136 -19.50 23.39 8.66
CA ARG A 136 -20.69 23.86 7.93
C ARG A 136 -21.65 24.60 8.84
N VAL A 137 -21.87 24.09 10.05
CA VAL A 137 -22.71 24.77 11.06
C VAL A 137 -22.12 26.12 11.45
N GLN A 138 -20.80 26.18 11.72
CA GLN A 138 -20.14 27.44 12.06
C GLN A 138 -20.20 28.48 10.94
N VAL A 139 -20.06 28.06 9.68
CA VAL A 139 -20.19 28.96 8.53
C VAL A 139 -21.59 29.55 8.44
N VAL A 140 -22.62 28.74 8.66
CA VAL A 140 -24.02 29.24 8.65
C VAL A 140 -24.26 30.21 9.81
N ASP A 141 -23.83 29.87 11.03
CA ASP A 141 -23.99 30.74 12.20
C ASP A 141 -23.26 32.08 12.04
N LEU A 142 -22.00 32.06 11.56
CA LEU A 142 -21.24 33.26 11.28
C LEU A 142 -21.87 34.10 10.16
N SER A 143 -22.37 33.46 9.10
CA SER A 143 -23.08 34.15 8.01
C SER A 143 -24.31 34.89 8.54
N ASN A 144 -25.11 34.24 9.40
CA ASN A 144 -26.28 34.85 10.02
C ASN A 144 -25.89 36.03 10.92
N LYS A 145 -24.88 35.87 11.79
CA LYS A 145 -24.39 36.94 12.68
C LYS A 145 -23.88 38.16 11.90
N VAL A 146 -23.15 37.93 10.80
CA VAL A 146 -22.67 39.02 9.94
C VAL A 146 -23.85 39.75 9.30
N GLN A 147 -24.83 39.02 8.77
CA GLN A 147 -26.03 39.60 8.17
C GLN A 147 -26.87 40.38 9.18
N GLU A 148 -27.11 39.84 10.37
CA GLU A 148 -27.85 40.51 11.45
C GLU A 148 -27.13 41.78 11.93
N SER A 149 -25.82 41.69 12.13
CA SER A 149 -25.00 42.85 12.51
C SER A 149 -25.02 43.94 11.42
N GLU A 150 -25.01 43.55 10.15
CA GLU A 150 -25.11 44.51 9.05
C GLU A 150 -26.47 45.21 9.00
N GLN A 151 -27.56 44.47 9.20
CA GLN A 151 -28.91 45.05 9.26
C GLN A 151 -29.05 46.02 10.43
N ALA A 152 -28.54 45.69 11.61
CA ALA A 152 -28.56 46.59 12.76
C ALA A 152 -27.84 47.91 12.47
N ARG A 153 -26.66 47.87 11.83
CA ARG A 153 -25.93 49.09 11.43
C ARG A 153 -26.69 49.94 10.42
N ILE A 154 -27.46 49.32 9.52
CA ILE A 154 -28.28 50.05 8.55
C ILE A 154 -29.39 50.80 9.29
N ILE A 155 -30.10 50.11 10.19
CA ILE A 155 -31.19 50.69 10.99
C ILE A 155 -30.67 51.87 11.82
N ASP A 156 -29.58 51.68 12.58
CA ASP A 156 -28.98 52.74 13.40
C ASP A 156 -28.59 53.97 12.56
N ARG A 157 -28.06 53.73 11.35
CA ARG A 157 -27.68 54.81 10.43
C ARG A 157 -28.91 55.57 9.90
N GLU A 158 -29.99 54.88 9.60
CA GLU A 158 -31.24 55.50 9.14
C GLU A 158 -31.89 56.30 10.27
N GLU A 159 -31.94 55.76 11.48
CA GLU A 159 -32.47 56.45 12.66
C GLU A 159 -31.68 57.73 12.95
N MET A 160 -30.34 57.67 12.88
CA MET A 160 -29.50 58.86 13.03
C MET A 160 -29.77 59.92 11.96
N LYS A 161 -29.99 59.52 10.71
CA LYS A 161 -30.35 60.47 9.63
C LYS A 161 -31.72 61.11 9.87
N MET A 162 -32.71 60.33 10.32
CA MET A 162 -34.05 60.84 10.63
C MET A 162 -33.98 61.87 11.77
N SER A 163 -33.31 61.53 12.86
CA SER A 163 -33.10 62.45 13.99
C SER A 163 -32.35 63.73 13.58
N GLN A 164 -31.32 63.60 12.74
CA GLN A 164 -30.60 64.74 12.19
C GLN A 164 -31.51 65.65 11.37
N SER A 165 -32.32 65.09 10.46
CA SER A 165 -33.26 65.87 9.63
C SER A 165 -34.35 66.54 10.46
N GLU A 166 -34.83 65.90 11.53
CA GLU A 166 -35.81 66.48 12.45
C GLU A 166 -35.21 67.66 13.20
N MET A 167 -33.97 67.54 13.67
CA MET A 167 -33.25 68.63 14.34
C MET A 167 -33.01 69.81 13.38
N GLU A 168 -32.61 69.52 12.14
CA GLU A 168 -32.43 70.55 11.10
C GLU A 168 -33.75 71.27 10.79
N ALA A 169 -34.86 70.53 10.68
CA ALA A 169 -36.18 71.12 10.48
C ALA A 169 -36.60 72.03 11.66
N LYS A 170 -36.37 71.59 12.91
CA LYS A 170 -36.63 72.41 14.11
C LYS A 170 -35.77 73.68 14.14
N LEU A 171 -34.50 73.58 13.77
CA LEU A 171 -33.59 74.73 13.68
C LEU A 171 -34.08 75.75 12.64
N ASN A 172 -34.43 75.29 11.45
CA ASN A 172 -34.95 76.13 10.38
C ASN A 172 -36.26 76.84 10.79
N LEU A 173 -37.14 76.14 11.52
CA LEU A 173 -38.36 76.73 12.07
C LEU A 173 -38.04 77.86 13.06
N LEU A 174 -37.14 77.64 14.02
CA LEU A 174 -36.75 78.69 14.99
C LEU A 174 -36.12 79.89 14.29
N LEU A 175 -35.22 79.66 13.33
CA LEU A 175 -34.61 80.74 12.55
C LEU A 175 -35.65 81.56 11.76
N SER A 176 -36.71 80.92 11.27
CA SER A 176 -37.81 81.62 10.59
C SER A 176 -38.59 82.57 11.52
N GLN A 177 -38.71 82.22 12.81
CA GLN A 177 -39.41 83.02 13.81
C GLN A 177 -38.60 84.24 14.29
N ILE A 178 -37.27 84.16 14.21
CA ILE A 178 -36.35 85.21 14.71
C ILE A 178 -36.02 86.23 13.61
N ARG A 179 -36.24 85.91 12.32
CA ARG A 179 -35.99 86.86 11.23
C ARG A 179 -36.97 88.04 11.34
N PRO A 180 -36.49 89.29 11.56
CA PRO A 180 -37.36 90.45 11.56
C PRO A 180 -37.93 90.64 10.15
N SER A 181 -39.23 90.96 10.07
CA SER A 181 -39.92 91.37 8.85
C SER A 181 -39.29 92.58 8.19
#